data_AF-A0A7W0GPK9-F1
#
_entry.id   AF-A0A7W0GPK9-F1
#
_cell.length_a   1.000
_cell.length_b   1.000
_cell.length_c   1.000
_cell.angle_alpha   90.00
_cell.angle_beta   90.00
_cell.angle_gamma   90.00
#
_symmetry.space_group_name_H-M   'P 1'
#
loop_
_entity.id
_entity.type
_entity.pdbx_description
1 polymer ?
#
loop_
_entity_poly.entity_id
_entity_poly.type
_entity_poly.pdbx_seq_one_letter_code
_entity_poly.pdbx_strand_id
1 'polypeptide(L)' 'MPLIDSGIYISVWVNPKFLSTIIYTCGEFDSETAVNAVKDFFQISEFQAAIF' A
#
# COMPACT_ATOMS: atom_id res chain seq x y z
N MET A 1 -1.76 -1.27 16.37
CA MET A 1 -1.68 0.20 16.44
C MET A 1 -2.93 0.74 15.75
N PRO A 2 -3.78 1.54 16.42
CA PRO A 2 -4.92 2.16 15.74
C PRO A 2 -4.42 3.10 14.64
N LEU A 3 -5.07 3.09 13.47
CA LEU A 3 -4.84 4.04 12.39
C LEU A 3 -5.50 5.38 12.76
N ILE A 4 -4.94 6.08 13.75
CA ILE A 4 -5.44 7.40 14.17
C ILE A 4 -5.08 8.39 13.08
N ASP A 5 -6.08 9.07 12.50
CA ASP A 5 -5.92 10.00 11.39
C ASP A 5 -5.14 9.43 10.19
N SER A 6 -5.16 8.10 10.06
CA SER A 6 -4.49 7.35 9.00
C SER A 6 -5.47 6.37 8.38
N GLY A 7 -5.15 5.88 7.19
CA GLY A 7 -6.01 4.94 6.47
C GLY A 7 -5.21 4.10 5.49
N ILE A 8 -5.69 2.87 5.28
CA ILE A 8 -5.20 1.99 4.22
C ILE A 8 -6.41 1.63 3.37
N TYR A 9 -6.36 1.98 2.09
CA TYR A 9 -7.35 1.59 1.10
C TYR A 9 -6.71 0.62 0.12
N ILE A 10 -7.37 -0.51 -0.14
CA ILE A 10 -6.91 -1.52 -1.09
C ILE A 10 -8.08 -1.89 -1.98
N SER A 11 -7.93 -1.69 -3.27
CA SER A 11 -8.84 -2.18 -4.30
C SER A 11 -8.18 -3.34 -5.03
N VAL A 12 -8.92 -4.44 -5.15
CA VAL A 12 -8.43 -5.69 -5.74
C VAL A 12 -9.30 -6.07 -6.92
N TRP A 13 -8.65 -6.34 -8.04
CA TRP A 13 -9.24 -6.96 -9.22
C TRP A 13 -8.72 -8.39 -9.31
N VAL A 14 -9.63 -9.35 -9.34
CA VAL A 14 -9.28 -10.77 -9.43
C VAL A 14 -9.03 -11.16 -10.90
N ASN A 15 -9.66 -10.44 -11.82
CA ASN A 15 -9.48 -10.62 -13.26
C ASN A 15 -9.59 -9.25 -13.98
N PRO A 16 -8.47 -8.64 -14.40
CA PRO A 16 -7.08 -9.11 -14.30
C PRO A 16 -6.54 -9.06 -12.87
N LYS A 17 -5.57 -9.92 -12.52
CA LYS A 17 -4.96 -10.02 -11.16
C LYS A 17 -4.10 -8.79 -10.84
N PHE A 18 -4.72 -7.75 -10.33
CA PHE A 18 -4.10 -6.45 -10.06
C PHE A 18 -4.69 -5.85 -8.78
N LEU A 19 -3.92 -4.99 -8.11
CA LEU A 19 -4.41 -4.22 -6.97
C LEU A 19 -3.88 -2.79 -7.00
N SER A 20 -4.64 -1.87 -6.40
CA SER A 20 -4.20 -0.51 -6.11
C SER A 20 -4.32 -0.29 -4.60
N THR A 21 -3.23 0.21 -4.01
CA THR A 21 -3.14 0.49 -2.58
C THR A 21 -2.85 1.97 -2.37
N ILE A 22 -3.61 2.59 -1.47
CA ILE A 22 -3.36 3.94 -0.97
C ILE A 22 -3.11 3.82 0.53
N ILE A 23 -1.94 4.27 0.98
CA ILE A 23 -1.61 4.40 2.39
C ILE A 23 -1.55 5.90 2.69
N TYR A 24 -2.38 6.34 3.60
CA TYR A 24 -2.42 7.71 4.06
C TYR A 24 -2.15 7.73 5.57
N THR A 25 -1.30 8.66 6.01
CA THR A 25 -0.99 8.82 7.42
C THR A 25 -0.66 10.27 7.75
N CYS A 26 -1.05 10.71 8.94
CA CYS A 26 -0.63 11.98 9.51
C CYS A 26 0.69 11.89 10.31
N GLY A 27 1.22 10.69 10.51
CA GLY A 27 2.51 10.45 11.19
C GLY A 27 3.70 10.39 10.24
N GLU A 28 4.89 10.15 10.79
CA GLU A 28 6.08 9.85 9.99
C GLU A 28 5.81 8.65 9.06
N PHE A 29 6.13 8.82 7.78
CA PHE A 29 5.87 7.82 6.76
C PHE A 29 7.18 7.30 6.17
N ASP A 30 7.53 6.07 6.52
CA ASP A 30 8.58 5.31 5.84
C ASP A 30 7.99 4.64 4.60
N SER A 31 8.20 5.28 3.45
CA SER A 31 7.68 4.82 2.17
C SER A 31 8.30 3.51 1.70
N GLU A 32 9.58 3.26 1.99
CA GLU A 32 10.27 2.05 1.54
C GLU A 32 9.71 0.83 2.26
N THR A 33 9.60 0.93 3.60
CA THR A 33 8.99 -0.12 4.41
C THR A 33 7.53 -0.36 4.01
N ALA A 34 6.76 0.71 3.76
CA ALA A 34 5.35 0.57 3.37
C ALA A 34 5.18 -0.13 2.01
N VAL A 35 5.97 0.25 1.00
CA VAL A 35 5.93 -0.37 -0.33
C VAL A 35 6.37 -1.83 -0.27
N ASN A 36 7.46 -2.13 0.43
CA ASN A 36 7.94 -3.51 0.58
C ASN A 36 6.92 -4.38 1.32
N ALA A 37 6.28 -3.86 2.37
CA ALA A 37 5.23 -4.59 3.09
C ALA A 37 4.05 -4.97 2.18
N VAL A 38 3.57 -4.04 1.34
CA VAL A 38 2.48 -4.33 0.39
C VAL A 38 2.92 -5.35 -0.67
N LYS A 39 4.13 -5.15 -1.22
CA LYS A 39 4.70 -6.05 -2.24
C LYS A 39 4.84 -7.47 -1.71
N ASP A 40 5.42 -7.64 -0.53
CA ASP A 40 5.68 -8.94 0.06
C ASP A 40 4.38 -9.61 0.53
N PHE A 41 3.45 -8.86 1.12
CA PHE A 41 2.17 -9.42 1.57
C PHE A 41 1.35 -9.99 0.42
N PHE A 42 1.25 -9.26 -0.69
CA PHE A 42 0.47 -9.69 -1.86
C PHE A 42 1.30 -10.42 -2.93
N GLN A 43 2.60 -10.65 -2.68
CA GLN A 43 3.52 -11.32 -3.61
C GLN A 43 3.52 -10.66 -5.00
N ILE A 44 3.60 -9.33 -5.02
CA ILE A 44 3.51 -8.51 -6.24
C ILE A 44 4.79 -8.64 -7.07
N SER A 45 4.65 -9.13 -8.30
CA SER A 45 5.77 -9.32 -9.23
C SER A 45 6.26 -8.01 -9.86
N GLU A 46 5.34 -7.09 -10.14
CA GLU A 46 5.60 -5.79 -10.76
C GLU A 46 4.79 -4.72 -10.05
N PHE A 47 5.41 -3.60 -9.73
CA PHE A 47 4.74 -2.50 -9.06
C PHE A 47 5.31 -1.15 -9.50
N GLN A 48 4.51 -0.11 -9.30
CA GLN A 48 4.95 1.29 -9.31
C GLN A 48 4.39 1.95 -8.06
N ALA A 49 5.17 2.84 -7.46
CA ALA A 49 4.78 3.60 -6.29
C ALA A 49 5.14 5.07 -6.49
N ALA A 50 4.28 5.95 -6.00
CA ALA A 50 4.52 7.38 -5.94
C ALA A 50 4.14 7.89 -4.55
N ILE A 51 4.87 8.89 -4.07
CA ILE A 51 4.71 9.50 -2.75
C ILE A 51 4.38 10.98 -3.00
N PHE A 52 3.38 11.49 -2.29
CA PHE A 52 2.86 12.85 -2.46
C PHE A 52 2.82 13.58 -1.11
#